data_AF-A0A4Q3S2B6-F1
#
_entry.id   AF-A0A4Q3S2B6-F1
#
_cell.length_a   1.000
_cell.length_b   1.000
_cell.length_c   1.000
_cell.angle_alpha   90.00
_cell.angle_beta   90.00
_cell.angle_gamma   90.00
#
_symmetry.space_group_name_H-M   'P 1'
#
loop_
_entity.id
_entity.type
_entity.pdbx_description
1 polymer ?
#
loop_
_entity_poly.entity_id
_entity_poly.type
_entity_poly.pdbx_seq_one_letter_code
_entity_poly.pdbx_strand_id
1 'polypeptide(L)'
;MWHRIAFKALAATAIAASLSACNLVVTTEPTFLAEDQATPALREGLWVNQKTGCDFDLKAPATSWPECANWIVVKGSAMTGVDEKGETFSAPFVLAAGDPRVLQFRVEDDADSKQAEDGKPAAIYLYMGMRPLEFDTAGRIVAYSGWVVQCGPPPPADAKRADGNPRYGSLTPAPGMIMDDDQSGCAPESKAALIGAARLSEVYETGADKTDVSRWVRDGDK
;
A
#
# COMPACT_ATOMS: atom_id res chain seq x y z
N MET A 1 -38.85 33.71 35.72
CA MET A 1 -38.19 32.38 35.60
C MET A 1 -38.19 32.02 34.12
N TRP A 2 -37.16 32.35 33.34
CA TRP A 2 -35.92 31.56 33.12
C TRP A 2 -36.32 30.12 32.76
N HIS A 3 -36.07 29.62 31.55
CA HIS A 3 -34.78 29.04 31.18
C HIS A 3 -34.33 29.42 29.75
N ARG A 4 -33.00 29.47 29.62
CA ARG A 4 -32.21 30.06 28.54
C ARG A 4 -32.08 29.11 27.35
N ILE A 5 -32.16 29.67 26.14
CA ILE A 5 -31.66 29.05 24.91
C ILE A 5 -30.13 29.09 25.00
N ALA A 6 -29.49 27.92 25.06
CA ALA A 6 -28.04 27.79 24.98
C ALA A 6 -27.67 27.21 23.61
N PHE A 7 -27.22 28.10 22.72
CA PHE A 7 -26.42 27.77 21.55
C PHE A 7 -24.92 27.87 21.93
N LYS A 8 -24.06 27.09 21.25
CA LYS A 8 -22.58 27.00 21.34
C LYS A 8 -22.10 26.00 22.41
N ALA A 9 -21.29 24.98 22.12
CA ALA A 9 -20.34 24.76 21.03
C ALA A 9 -20.29 23.27 20.63
N LEU A 10 -20.53 22.98 19.35
CA LEU A 10 -19.98 21.81 18.69
C LEU A 10 -18.57 22.20 18.26
N ALA A 11 -17.55 21.79 19.00
CA ALA A 11 -16.15 21.89 18.58
C ALA A 11 -15.31 20.88 19.35
N ALA A 12 -15.17 19.67 18.80
CA ALA A 12 -13.99 18.80 18.92
C ALA A 12 -14.29 17.41 18.33
N THR A 13 -14.47 17.33 17.01
CA THR A 13 -14.47 16.03 16.31
C THR A 13 -13.69 16.15 15.02
N ALA A 14 -12.36 16.28 15.12
CA ALA A 14 -11.48 16.30 13.94
C ALA A 14 -10.02 15.93 14.29
N ILE A 15 -9.80 14.90 15.11
CA ILE A 15 -8.47 14.26 15.26
C ILE A 15 -8.68 12.75 15.42
N ALA A 16 -9.06 12.08 14.33
CA ALA A 16 -9.09 10.61 14.26
C ALA A 16 -8.70 10.09 12.86
N ALA A 17 -8.00 10.92 12.09
CA ALA A 17 -7.52 10.60 10.74
C ALA A 17 -5.99 10.76 10.60
N SER A 18 -5.25 10.72 11.71
CA SER A 18 -3.79 10.57 11.69
C SER A 18 -3.44 9.08 11.61
N LEU A 19 -3.63 8.51 10.42
CA LEU A 19 -2.76 7.54 9.74
C LEU A 19 -1.83 6.71 10.64
N SER A 20 -2.39 5.89 11.54
CA SER A 20 -1.66 4.75 12.08
C SER A 20 -1.43 3.78 10.92
N ALA A 21 -0.18 3.63 10.49
CA ALA A 21 0.26 2.61 9.56
C ALA A 21 0.06 1.24 10.23
N CYS A 22 -1.19 0.78 10.34
CA CYS A 22 -1.57 -0.37 11.13
C CYS A 22 -0.78 -1.59 10.69
N ASN A 23 0.21 -1.98 11.50
CA ASN A 23 1.02 -3.16 11.29
C ASN A 23 1.79 -3.18 9.96
N LEU A 24 2.11 -2.02 9.37
CA LEU A 24 2.75 -1.94 8.05
C LEU A 24 4.27 -1.87 8.14
N VAL A 25 4.96 -2.48 7.17
CA VAL A 25 6.39 -2.24 6.97
C VAL A 25 6.57 -0.91 6.24
N VAL A 26 7.32 0.01 6.85
CA VAL A 26 7.61 1.34 6.31
C VAL A 26 9.07 1.69 6.59
N THR A 27 9.73 2.35 5.64
CA THR A 27 11.09 2.88 5.85
C THR A 27 11.22 4.31 5.32
N THR A 28 12.18 5.06 5.84
CA THR A 28 12.52 6.41 5.35
C THR A 28 13.57 6.40 4.24
N GLU A 29 14.30 5.28 4.11
CA GLU A 29 15.26 5.01 3.04
C GLU A 29 14.80 3.80 2.21
N PRO A 30 15.10 3.75 0.90
CA PRO A 30 14.71 2.62 0.07
C PRO A 30 15.45 1.34 0.52
N THR A 31 14.71 0.26 0.77
CA THR A 31 15.33 -1.06 1.03
C THR A 31 15.87 -1.68 -0.26
N PHE A 32 15.20 -1.44 -1.39
CA PHE A 32 15.60 -1.87 -2.72
C PHE A 32 16.00 -0.69 -3.60
N LEU A 33 17.07 -0.86 -4.35
CA LEU A 33 17.61 0.10 -5.29
C LEU A 33 17.24 -0.29 -6.73
N ALA A 34 17.52 0.58 -7.70
CA ALA A 34 17.22 0.32 -9.11
C ALA A 34 17.89 -0.95 -9.65
N GLU A 35 19.06 -1.30 -9.14
CA GLU A 35 19.78 -2.55 -9.48
C GLU A 35 19.08 -3.83 -8.98
N ASP A 36 18.17 -3.72 -8.01
CA ASP A 36 17.36 -4.85 -7.53
C ASP A 36 16.16 -5.16 -8.43
N GLN A 37 15.92 -4.35 -9.47
CA GLN A 37 14.82 -4.52 -10.40
C GLN A 37 14.87 -5.90 -11.07
N ALA A 38 13.85 -6.72 -10.82
CA ALA A 38 13.81 -8.09 -11.25
C ALA A 38 13.18 -8.27 -12.63
N THR A 39 13.57 -9.37 -13.28
CA THR A 39 12.92 -9.90 -14.49
C THR A 39 12.14 -11.17 -14.17
N PRO A 40 11.02 -11.46 -14.87
CA PRO A 40 10.33 -10.55 -15.78
C PRO A 40 9.71 -9.32 -15.11
N ALA A 41 9.64 -8.21 -15.85
CA ALA A 41 8.98 -6.99 -15.39
C ALA A 41 7.44 -7.09 -15.56
N LEU A 42 6.72 -6.16 -14.94
CA LEU A 42 5.34 -5.87 -15.31
C LEU A 42 5.29 -5.45 -16.78
N ARG A 43 4.29 -5.92 -17.53
CA ARG A 43 4.01 -5.39 -18.85
C ARG A 43 3.59 -3.92 -18.74
N GLU A 44 4.19 -3.06 -19.56
CA GLU A 44 3.78 -1.66 -19.66
C GLU A 44 2.36 -1.53 -20.23
N GLY A 45 1.63 -0.52 -19.77
CA GLY A 45 0.26 -0.24 -20.20
C GLY A 45 -0.71 -0.08 -19.03
N LEU A 46 -2.00 -0.13 -19.35
CA LEU A 46 -3.10 0.01 -18.41
C LEU A 46 -3.31 -1.29 -17.64
N TRP A 47 -3.31 -1.19 -16.33
CA TRP A 47 -3.65 -2.24 -15.38
C TRP A 47 -4.91 -1.87 -14.63
N VAL A 48 -5.71 -2.89 -14.31
CA VAL A 48 -6.88 -2.74 -13.46
C VAL A 48 -6.82 -3.73 -12.31
N ASN A 49 -7.13 -3.26 -11.12
CA ASN A 49 -7.47 -4.08 -9.98
C ASN A 49 -9.00 -4.13 -9.91
N GLN A 50 -9.55 -5.29 -10.28
CA GLN A 50 -10.99 -5.50 -10.35
C GLN A 50 -11.46 -6.26 -9.13
N LYS A 51 -12.32 -5.63 -8.32
CA LYS A 51 -13.01 -6.30 -7.23
C LYS A 51 -14.02 -7.31 -7.76
N THR A 52 -14.24 -8.39 -7.01
CA THR A 52 -15.28 -9.37 -7.35
C THR A 52 -16.65 -8.69 -7.49
N GLY A 53 -17.33 -8.94 -8.62
CA GLY A 53 -18.63 -8.34 -8.93
C GLY A 53 -18.57 -6.92 -9.52
N CYS A 54 -17.38 -6.39 -9.84
CA CYS A 54 -17.25 -5.12 -10.54
C CYS A 54 -17.30 -5.31 -12.06
N ASP A 55 -18.44 -5.02 -12.70
CA ASP A 55 -18.62 -5.12 -14.15
C ASP A 55 -18.47 -3.76 -14.84
N PHE A 56 -17.63 -3.68 -15.88
CA PHE A 56 -17.39 -2.48 -16.67
C PHE A 56 -16.81 -2.81 -18.05
N ASP A 57 -16.89 -1.87 -18.98
CA ASP A 57 -16.33 -2.04 -20.33
C ASP A 57 -14.83 -1.72 -20.35
N LEU A 58 -14.00 -2.77 -20.48
CA LEU A 58 -12.54 -2.66 -20.62
C LEU A 58 -12.09 -1.87 -21.86
N LYS A 59 -12.98 -1.59 -22.82
CA LYS A 59 -12.71 -0.73 -23.98
C LYS A 59 -13.00 0.74 -23.72
N ALA A 60 -13.78 1.06 -22.70
CA ALA A 60 -14.02 2.45 -22.31
C ALA A 60 -12.73 3.09 -21.78
N PRO A 61 -12.63 4.44 -21.78
CA PRO A 61 -11.55 5.14 -21.10
C PRO A 61 -11.54 4.80 -19.60
N ALA A 62 -10.35 4.60 -19.02
CA ALA A 62 -10.23 4.18 -17.62
C ALA A 62 -10.85 5.20 -16.65
N THR A 63 -10.81 6.48 -16.99
CA THR A 63 -11.47 7.58 -16.25
C THR A 63 -12.99 7.51 -16.22
N SER A 64 -13.60 6.63 -17.02
CA SER A 64 -15.05 6.39 -17.03
C SER A 64 -15.47 5.10 -16.33
N TRP A 65 -14.51 4.34 -15.81
CA TRP A 65 -14.79 3.11 -15.06
C TRP A 65 -15.38 3.42 -13.68
N PRO A 66 -16.19 2.51 -13.12
CA PRO A 66 -16.74 2.68 -11.78
C PRO A 66 -15.65 2.63 -10.71
N GLU A 67 -15.93 3.17 -9.51
CA GLU A 67 -15.00 3.21 -8.37
C GLU A 67 -14.51 1.83 -7.90
N CYS A 68 -15.23 0.75 -8.26
CA CYS A 68 -14.80 -0.62 -7.95
C CYS A 68 -13.66 -1.14 -8.86
N ALA A 69 -13.28 -0.39 -9.90
CA ALA A 69 -12.25 -0.72 -10.89
C ALA A 69 -11.10 0.28 -10.81
N ASN A 70 -10.25 0.11 -9.79
CA ASN A 70 -9.05 0.94 -9.63
C ASN A 70 -8.06 0.64 -10.74
N TRP A 71 -7.47 1.68 -11.34
CA TRP A 71 -6.57 1.52 -12.46
C TRP A 71 -5.29 2.30 -12.30
N ILE A 72 -4.24 1.79 -12.91
CA ILE A 72 -2.93 2.42 -13.01
C ILE A 72 -2.36 2.20 -14.41
N VAL A 73 -1.44 3.05 -14.81
CA VAL A 73 -0.62 2.87 -16.01
C VAL A 73 0.80 2.61 -15.56
N VAL A 74 1.37 1.50 -16.03
CA VAL A 74 2.77 1.14 -15.79
C VAL A 74 3.60 1.57 -16.99
N LYS A 75 4.65 2.35 -16.75
CA LYS A 75 5.62 2.77 -17.78
C LYS A 75 7.02 2.87 -17.18
N GLY A 76 7.96 2.09 -17.68
CA GLY A 76 9.28 1.94 -17.06
C GLY A 76 9.16 1.54 -15.59
N SER A 77 9.84 2.29 -14.73
CA SER A 77 9.83 2.12 -13.26
C SER A 77 8.86 3.09 -12.57
N ALA A 78 7.78 3.49 -13.22
CA ALA A 78 6.76 4.36 -12.65
C ALA A 78 5.35 3.82 -12.86
N MET A 79 4.49 4.09 -11.89
CA MET A 79 3.05 3.88 -11.94
C MET A 79 2.35 5.22 -11.84
N THR A 80 1.40 5.48 -12.74
CA THR A 80 0.56 6.67 -12.69
C THR A 80 -0.90 6.26 -12.62
N GLY A 81 -1.70 6.98 -11.86
CA GLY A 81 -3.12 6.68 -11.72
C GLY A 81 -3.87 7.86 -11.14
N VAL A 82 -5.06 7.57 -10.64
CA VAL A 82 -5.91 8.53 -9.95
C VAL A 82 -6.19 7.98 -8.56
N ASP A 83 -6.06 8.81 -7.53
CA ASP A 83 -6.35 8.44 -6.15
C ASP A 83 -7.86 8.50 -5.84
N GLU A 84 -8.24 8.21 -4.60
CA GLU A 84 -9.64 8.23 -4.16
C GLU A 84 -10.31 9.62 -4.26
N LYS A 85 -9.52 10.70 -4.34
CA LYS A 85 -10.01 12.08 -4.48
C LYS A 85 -10.14 12.50 -5.94
N GLY A 86 -9.74 11.66 -6.89
CA GLY A 86 -9.70 12.03 -8.30
C GLY A 86 -8.41 12.75 -8.71
N GLU A 87 -7.42 12.83 -7.82
CA GLU A 87 -6.15 13.51 -8.07
C GLU A 87 -5.16 12.56 -8.77
N THR A 88 -4.44 13.08 -9.76
CA THR A 88 -3.44 12.28 -10.47
C THR A 88 -2.23 12.07 -9.58
N PHE A 89 -1.78 10.82 -9.47
CA PHE A 89 -0.52 10.48 -8.81
C PHE A 89 0.48 9.89 -9.79
N SER A 90 1.76 10.01 -9.45
CA SER A 90 2.87 9.34 -10.11
C SER A 90 3.84 8.84 -9.05
N ALA A 91 4.03 7.52 -8.97
CA ALA A 91 4.88 6.89 -7.98
C ALA A 91 5.98 6.07 -8.68
N PRO A 92 7.27 6.39 -8.46
CA PRO A 92 8.34 5.49 -8.88
C PRO A 92 8.29 4.21 -8.04
N PHE A 93 8.61 3.08 -8.66
CA PHE A 93 8.63 1.78 -8.00
C PHE A 93 9.85 0.94 -8.37
N VAL A 94 10.17 -0.01 -7.50
CA VAL A 94 11.09 -1.12 -7.77
C VAL A 94 10.35 -2.43 -7.54
N LEU A 95 10.36 -3.32 -8.53
CA LEU A 95 9.87 -4.70 -8.35
C LEU A 95 11.07 -5.61 -8.13
N ALA A 96 11.38 -5.88 -6.86
CA ALA A 96 12.52 -6.69 -6.45
C ALA A 96 12.27 -8.20 -6.61
N ALA A 97 13.36 -8.94 -6.79
CA ALA A 97 13.32 -10.40 -6.89
C ALA A 97 12.98 -11.03 -5.54
N GLY A 98 12.36 -12.21 -5.58
CA GLY A 98 11.93 -12.95 -4.39
C GLY A 98 10.78 -13.89 -4.71
N ASP A 99 10.38 -14.67 -3.72
CA ASP A 99 9.14 -15.46 -3.75
C ASP A 99 8.38 -15.28 -2.40
N PRO A 100 7.36 -14.40 -2.34
CA PRO A 100 6.84 -13.56 -3.42
C PRO A 100 7.85 -12.47 -3.84
N ARG A 101 7.60 -11.81 -4.96
CA ARG A 101 8.31 -10.57 -5.29
C ARG A 101 7.89 -9.47 -4.34
N VAL A 102 8.73 -8.45 -4.18
CA VAL A 102 8.40 -7.28 -3.37
C VAL A 102 8.39 -6.05 -4.25
N LEU A 103 7.25 -5.36 -4.26
CA LEU A 103 7.07 -4.09 -4.92
C LEU A 103 7.27 -2.98 -3.88
N GLN A 104 8.27 -2.12 -4.10
CA GLN A 104 8.56 -0.96 -3.27
C GLN A 104 8.05 0.30 -3.97
N PHE A 105 7.26 1.11 -3.26
CA PHE A 105 6.79 2.42 -3.71
C PHE A 105 7.47 3.52 -2.91
N ARG A 106 7.79 4.64 -3.56
CA ARG A 106 8.10 5.89 -2.87
C ARG A 106 6.83 6.73 -2.80
N VAL A 107 6.41 7.08 -1.60
CA VAL A 107 5.30 8.01 -1.34
C VAL A 107 5.91 9.27 -0.74
N GLU A 108 5.53 10.42 -1.26
CA GLU A 108 5.88 11.71 -0.65
C GLU A 108 4.80 12.01 0.39
N ASP A 109 5.20 12.20 1.65
CA ASP A 109 4.28 12.66 2.69
C ASP A 109 3.94 14.14 2.44
N ASP A 110 2.74 14.58 2.79
CA ASP A 110 2.32 15.96 2.58
C ASP A 110 3.32 16.91 3.27
N ALA A 111 3.58 18.08 2.66
CA ALA A 111 4.55 19.06 3.20
C ALA A 111 4.17 19.59 4.61
N ASP A 112 2.92 19.40 5.02
CA ASP A 112 2.38 19.74 6.33
C ASP A 112 2.45 18.58 7.36
N SER A 113 3.05 17.45 6.99
CA SER A 113 3.26 16.31 7.90
C SER A 113 4.27 16.67 8.99
N LYS A 114 4.08 16.09 10.19
CA LYS A 114 5.02 16.25 11.33
C LYS A 114 6.42 15.69 11.07
N GLN A 115 6.59 15.00 9.95
CA GLN A 115 7.82 14.33 9.52
C GLN A 115 8.60 15.18 8.50
N ALA A 116 8.05 16.31 8.03
CA ALA A 116 8.75 17.22 7.14
C ALA A 116 9.99 17.83 7.82
N GLU A 117 11.18 17.44 7.38
CA GLU A 117 12.43 18.11 7.74
C GLU A 117 12.66 19.30 6.79
N ASP A 118 13.01 20.46 7.36
CA ASP A 118 13.32 21.69 6.62
C ASP A 118 12.26 22.11 5.57
N GLY A 119 10.98 21.79 5.83
CA GLY A 119 9.87 22.11 4.93
C GLY A 119 9.83 21.29 3.65
N LYS A 120 10.53 20.17 3.58
CA LYS A 120 10.42 19.20 2.48
C LYS A 120 9.56 18.00 2.92
N PRO A 121 8.66 17.51 2.05
CA PRO A 121 8.04 16.19 2.19
C PRO A 121 9.05 15.13 2.61
N ALA A 122 8.82 14.47 3.74
CA ALA A 122 9.52 13.23 4.03
C ALA A 122 9.04 12.17 3.03
N ALA A 123 9.97 11.51 2.35
CA ALA A 123 9.61 10.35 1.54
C ALA A 123 9.54 9.13 2.45
N ILE A 124 8.44 8.39 2.38
CA ILE A 124 8.33 7.07 2.98
C ILE A 124 8.29 6.02 1.88
N TYR A 125 8.78 4.82 2.20
CA TYR A 125 8.75 3.67 1.32
C TYR A 125 7.79 2.64 1.86
N LEU A 126 6.83 2.25 1.01
CA LEU A 126 5.84 1.22 1.30
C LEU A 126 6.13 -0.03 0.47
N TYR A 127 5.70 -1.17 0.98
CA TYR A 127 6.02 -2.47 0.42
C TYR A 127 4.76 -3.31 0.20
N MET A 128 4.66 -3.90 -1.00
CA MET A 128 3.66 -4.91 -1.31
C MET A 128 4.33 -6.23 -1.70
N GLY A 129 3.81 -7.34 -1.18
CA GLY A 129 4.08 -8.65 -1.74
C GLY A 129 3.35 -8.80 -3.07
N MET A 130 3.99 -9.43 -4.04
CA MET A 130 3.41 -9.65 -5.37
C MET A 130 3.71 -11.07 -5.86
N ARG A 131 2.65 -11.81 -6.19
CA ARG A 131 2.72 -13.12 -6.84
C ARG A 131 2.26 -13.01 -8.29
N PRO A 132 3.16 -13.17 -9.27
CA PRO A 132 2.77 -13.30 -10.67
C PRO A 132 1.83 -14.50 -10.88
N LEU A 133 0.78 -14.31 -11.67
CA LEU A 133 -0.22 -15.33 -11.99
C LEU A 133 -0.20 -15.70 -13.47
N GLU A 134 0.00 -14.71 -14.34
CA GLU A 134 0.03 -14.90 -15.79
C GLU A 134 1.15 -14.08 -16.43
N PHE A 135 1.70 -14.61 -17.51
CA PHE A 135 2.75 -13.98 -18.30
C PHE A 135 2.35 -13.94 -19.78
N ASP A 136 2.77 -12.90 -20.51
CA ASP A 136 2.61 -12.84 -21.96
C ASP A 136 3.66 -13.66 -22.72
N THR A 137 3.57 -13.65 -24.06
CA THR A 137 4.49 -14.39 -24.94
C THR A 137 5.94 -13.85 -24.90
N ALA A 138 6.15 -12.62 -24.41
CA ALA A 138 7.47 -12.05 -24.18
C ALA A 138 7.98 -12.33 -22.74
N GLY A 139 7.22 -13.09 -21.96
CA GLY A 139 7.54 -13.45 -20.58
C GLY A 139 7.23 -12.36 -19.56
N ARG A 140 6.58 -11.25 -19.93
CA ARG A 140 6.25 -10.14 -19.02
C ARG A 140 5.03 -10.50 -18.18
N ILE A 141 4.98 -10.03 -16.94
CA ILE A 141 3.84 -10.27 -16.04
C ILE A 141 2.63 -9.51 -16.56
N VAL A 142 1.49 -10.19 -16.73
CA VAL A 142 0.20 -9.60 -17.17
C VAL A 142 -0.96 -9.84 -16.21
N ALA A 143 -0.76 -10.68 -15.20
CA ALA A 143 -1.66 -10.75 -14.05
C ALA A 143 -0.86 -11.05 -12.77
N TYR A 144 -1.26 -10.47 -11.65
CA TYR A 144 -0.67 -10.76 -10.34
C TYR A 144 -1.71 -10.65 -9.22
N SER A 145 -1.46 -11.37 -8.13
CA SER A 145 -2.07 -11.11 -6.82
C SER A 145 -1.09 -10.29 -6.00
N GLY A 146 -1.58 -9.26 -5.31
CA GLY A 146 -0.76 -8.37 -4.48
C GLY A 146 -1.39 -8.16 -3.11
N TRP A 147 -0.55 -7.91 -2.12
CA TRP A 147 -0.96 -7.65 -0.75
C TRP A 147 0.04 -6.71 -0.08
N VAL A 148 -0.40 -6.00 0.95
CA VAL A 148 0.50 -5.12 1.72
C VAL A 148 1.42 -5.97 2.59
N VAL A 149 2.70 -5.60 2.69
CA VAL A 149 3.62 -6.27 3.62
C VAL A 149 3.39 -5.74 5.03
N GLN A 150 3.05 -6.66 5.92
CA GLN A 150 2.78 -6.40 7.33
C GLN A 150 3.98 -6.80 8.20
N CYS A 151 4.11 -6.17 9.36
CA CYS A 151 5.16 -6.43 10.34
C CYS A 151 5.10 -7.83 10.94
N GLY A 152 3.93 -8.46 10.94
CA GLY A 152 3.64 -9.77 11.53
C GLY A 152 2.13 -10.02 11.47
N PRO A 153 1.59 -11.04 12.16
CA PRO A 153 0.14 -11.20 12.28
C PRO A 153 -0.49 -9.94 12.90
N PRO A 154 -1.68 -9.50 12.45
CA PRO A 154 -2.37 -8.38 13.06
C PRO A 154 -2.64 -8.68 14.54
N PRO A 155 -2.50 -7.69 15.43
CA PRO A 155 -2.78 -7.90 16.84
C PRO A 155 -4.28 -8.19 17.07
N PRO A 156 -4.66 -8.88 18.17
CA PRO A 156 -6.05 -8.99 18.59
C PRO A 156 -6.71 -7.61 18.73
N ALA A 157 -8.02 -7.51 18.46
CA ALA A 157 -8.74 -6.24 18.45
C ALA A 157 -8.75 -5.50 19.81
N ASP A 158 -8.54 -6.21 20.91
CA ASP A 158 -8.47 -5.69 22.28
C ASP A 158 -7.02 -5.46 22.76
N ALA A 159 -6.02 -5.66 21.90
CA ALA A 159 -4.63 -5.44 22.23
C ALA A 159 -4.36 -3.97 22.58
N LYS A 160 -3.62 -3.77 23.68
CA LYS A 160 -3.25 -2.45 24.19
C LYS A 160 -1.75 -2.33 24.37
N ARG A 161 -1.27 -1.10 24.24
CA ARG A 161 0.09 -0.69 24.62
C ARG A 161 0.15 -0.47 26.14
N ALA A 162 1.37 -0.26 26.66
CA ALA A 162 1.60 -0.03 28.09
C ALA A 162 0.91 1.22 28.64
N ASP A 163 0.66 2.22 27.79
CA ASP A 163 -0.07 3.45 28.10
C ASP A 163 -1.60 3.27 28.09
N GLY A 164 -2.10 2.07 27.79
CA GLY A 164 -3.52 1.75 27.70
C GLY A 164 -4.18 2.09 26.36
N ASN A 165 -3.47 2.70 25.41
CA ASN A 165 -3.99 2.98 24.07
C ASN A 165 -4.03 1.71 23.20
N PRO A 166 -4.88 1.67 22.15
CA PRO A 166 -4.92 0.55 21.22
C PRO A 166 -3.55 0.25 20.61
N ARG A 167 -3.24 -1.04 20.45
CA ARG A 167 -2.03 -1.50 19.76
C ARG A 167 -2.37 -1.90 18.33
N TYR A 168 -1.77 -1.20 17.37
CA TYR A 168 -1.98 -1.45 15.95
C TYR A 168 -0.91 -2.34 15.31
N GLY A 169 0.34 -2.25 15.77
CA GLY A 169 1.43 -3.09 15.29
C GLY A 169 1.45 -4.49 15.93
N SER A 170 2.01 -5.46 15.19
CA SER A 170 2.06 -6.86 15.62
C SER A 170 2.65 -7.03 17.03
N LEU A 171 2.09 -7.95 17.79
CA LEU A 171 2.69 -8.45 19.05
C LEU A 171 3.84 -9.43 18.79
N THR A 172 3.88 -10.02 17.60
CA THR A 172 4.85 -11.04 17.19
C THR A 172 5.39 -10.68 15.81
N PRO A 173 6.31 -9.69 15.73
CA PRO A 173 6.89 -9.29 14.46
C PRO A 173 7.53 -10.48 13.74
N ALA A 174 7.47 -10.48 12.42
CA ALA A 174 8.15 -11.45 11.58
C ALA A 174 9.68 -11.38 11.82
N PRO A 175 10.42 -12.49 11.62
CA PRO A 175 11.86 -12.50 11.84
C PRO A 175 12.60 -11.38 11.10
N GLY A 176 13.37 -10.58 11.85
CA GLY A 176 14.12 -9.43 11.32
C GLY A 176 13.29 -8.17 11.07
N MET A 177 12.02 -8.12 11.51
CA MET A 177 11.25 -6.88 11.59
C MET A 177 11.47 -6.21 12.95
N ILE A 178 11.84 -4.92 12.95
CA ILE A 178 11.99 -4.09 14.13
C ILE A 178 10.80 -3.15 14.23
N MET A 179 10.00 -3.28 15.29
CA MET A 179 8.89 -2.36 15.56
C MET A 179 9.42 -0.96 15.87
N ASP A 180 8.70 0.06 15.41
CA ASP A 180 8.94 1.44 15.84
C ASP A 180 8.58 1.67 17.32
N ASP A 181 8.96 2.85 17.83
CA ASP A 181 8.74 3.24 19.22
C ASP A 181 7.23 3.35 19.56
N ASP A 182 6.41 3.73 18.59
CA ASP A 182 4.96 3.86 18.78
C ASP A 182 4.20 2.53 18.66
N GLN A 183 4.90 1.47 18.26
CA GLN A 183 4.42 0.10 18.08
C GLN A 183 3.25 0.04 17.10
N SER A 184 3.29 0.86 16.06
CA SER A 184 2.28 0.91 15.00
C SER A 184 2.78 0.30 13.69
N GLY A 185 4.03 0.56 13.31
CA GLY A 185 4.71 -0.01 12.14
C GLY A 185 6.05 -0.67 12.49
N CYS A 186 6.82 -0.98 11.45
CA CYS A 186 8.15 -1.58 11.59
C CYS A 186 9.03 -1.35 10.37
N ALA A 187 10.34 -1.55 10.56
CA ALA A 187 11.33 -1.57 9.49
C ALA A 187 12.03 -2.94 9.41
N PRO A 188 12.47 -3.38 8.22
CA PRO A 188 13.23 -4.60 8.07
C PRO A 188 14.72 -4.38 8.39
N GLU A 189 15.36 -5.34 9.06
CA GLU A 189 16.82 -5.36 9.26
C GLU A 189 17.59 -5.65 7.96
N SER A 190 16.92 -6.24 6.97
CA SER A 190 17.52 -6.61 5.69
C SER A 190 16.48 -6.86 4.59
N LYS A 191 16.93 -6.86 3.33
CA LYS A 191 16.13 -7.31 2.17
C LYS A 191 15.52 -8.70 2.38
N ALA A 192 16.28 -9.63 2.97
CA ALA A 192 15.82 -10.99 3.22
C ALA A 192 14.69 -11.04 4.26
N ALA A 193 14.79 -10.22 5.33
CA ALA A 193 13.73 -10.08 6.32
C ALA A 193 12.45 -9.55 5.68
N LEU A 194 12.56 -8.53 4.81
CA LEU A 194 11.43 -7.95 4.08
C LEU A 194 10.74 -8.97 3.15
N ILE A 195 11.50 -9.75 2.39
CA ILE A 195 10.95 -10.82 1.53
C ILE A 195 10.25 -11.89 2.40
N GLY A 196 10.84 -12.25 3.54
CA GLY A 196 10.23 -13.18 4.50
C GLY A 196 8.91 -12.65 5.07
N ALA A 197 8.87 -11.38 5.46
CA ALA A 197 7.66 -10.71 5.93
C ALA A 197 6.59 -10.65 4.82
N ALA A 198 6.98 -10.37 3.58
CA ALA A 198 6.06 -10.38 2.44
C ALA A 198 5.41 -11.76 2.24
N ARG A 199 6.19 -12.84 2.35
CA ARG A 199 5.66 -14.21 2.27
C ARG A 199 4.64 -14.51 3.38
N LEU A 200 4.94 -14.10 4.61
CA LEU A 200 4.04 -14.31 5.75
C LEU A 200 2.75 -13.49 5.63
N SER A 201 2.87 -12.26 5.12
CA SER A 201 1.74 -11.32 4.96
C SER A 201 0.67 -11.85 4.01
N GLU A 202 1.05 -12.67 3.03
CA GLU A 202 0.11 -13.35 2.13
C GLU A 202 -0.93 -14.21 2.89
N VAL A 203 -0.51 -14.78 4.02
CA VAL A 203 -1.36 -15.62 4.85
C VAL A 203 -2.30 -14.77 5.71
N TYR A 204 -1.92 -13.54 6.05
CA TYR A 204 -2.71 -12.68 6.94
C TYR A 204 -3.88 -11.99 6.23
N GLU A 205 -3.78 -11.79 4.91
CA GLU A 205 -4.87 -11.28 4.05
C GLU A 205 -5.98 -12.34 3.82
N THR A 206 -6.38 -13.05 4.88
CA THR A 206 -7.44 -14.08 4.87
C THR A 206 -8.87 -13.53 4.95
N GLY A 207 -9.07 -12.23 4.75
CA GLY A 207 -10.39 -11.63 4.54
C GLY A 207 -11.01 -12.06 3.20
N ALA A 208 -12.32 -11.86 3.04
CA ALA A 208 -13.17 -12.44 1.98
C ALA A 208 -12.83 -12.09 0.52
N ASP A 209 -11.81 -11.25 0.26
CA ASP A 209 -11.50 -10.73 -1.06
C ASP A 209 -10.07 -11.08 -1.53
N LYS A 210 -9.59 -12.32 -1.28
CA LYS A 210 -8.38 -12.89 -1.94
C LYS A 210 -8.43 -12.93 -3.47
N THR A 211 -9.50 -12.41 -4.06
CA THR A 211 -9.82 -12.39 -5.48
C THR A 211 -9.31 -11.16 -6.21
N ASP A 212 -8.73 -10.18 -5.51
CA ASP A 212 -8.26 -8.95 -6.14
C ASP A 212 -6.99 -9.23 -6.97
N VAL A 213 -7.24 -9.63 -8.22
CA VAL A 213 -6.22 -9.86 -9.22
C VAL A 213 -6.07 -8.57 -10.01
N SER A 214 -4.85 -8.05 -10.02
CA SER A 214 -4.48 -6.97 -10.94
C SER A 214 -4.16 -7.57 -12.30
N ARG A 215 -4.78 -7.04 -13.36
CA ARG A 215 -4.64 -7.51 -14.74
C ARG A 215 -4.23 -6.40 -15.68
N TRP A 216 -3.34 -6.70 -16.59
CA TRP A 216 -3.03 -5.86 -17.74
C TRP A 216 -4.20 -5.91 -18.74
N VAL A 217 -4.59 -4.74 -19.27
CA VAL A 217 -5.74 -4.57 -20.14
C VAL A 217 -5.34 -4.24 -21.57
N ARG A 218 -4.55 -3.18 -21.76
CA ARG A 218 -4.13 -2.66 -23.06
C ARG A 218 -2.88 -1.80 -22.95
N ASP A 219 -2.24 -1.54 -24.09
CA ASP A 219 -1.10 -0.62 -24.15
C ASP A 219 -1.61 0.82 -23.99
N GLY A 220 -0.96 1.64 -23.15
CA GLY A 220 -1.37 3.02 -22.89
C GLY A 220 -2.73 3.19 -22.18
N ASP A 221 -3.12 4.44 -21.91
CA ASP A 221 -4.37 4.84 -21.24
C ASP A 221 -5.53 5.12 -22.22
N LYS A 222 -5.24 5.27 -23.52
CA LYS A 222 -6.18 5.65 -24.59
C LYS A 222 -6.61 4.48 -25.46
#